data_AF-A0A7V7ABH0-F1
#
_entry.id   AF-A0A7V7ABH0-F1
#
_cell.length_a   1.000
_cell.length_b   1.000
_cell.length_c   1.000
_cell.angle_alpha   90.00
_cell.angle_beta   90.00
_cell.angle_gamma   90.00
#
_symmetry.space_group_name_H-M   'P 1'
#
loop_
_entity.id
_entity.type
_entity.pdbx_description
1 polymer ?
#
loop_
_entity_poly.entity_id
_entity_poly.type
_entity_poly.pdbx_seq_one_letter_code
_entity_poly.pdbx_strand_id
1 'polypeptide(L)' 'MVDLLATFAEITGATYADDAGEDSFSMLSLFQGRPGRRNDLIHHSGLGYYSIRKGDWKLLFCNHPGGFF' A
#
# COMPACT_ATOMS: atom_id res chain seq x y z
N MET A 1 -4.50 2.28 2.06
CA MET A 1 -4.91 2.01 3.46
C MET A 1 -3.81 1.31 4.24
N VAL A 2 -3.14 0.31 3.67
CA VAL A 2 -2.09 -0.50 4.34
C VAL A 2 -0.99 0.29 5.06
N ASP A 3 -0.64 1.49 4.59
CA ASP A 3 0.48 2.29 5.10
C ASP A 3 0.13 3.20 6.31
N LEU A 4 -1.13 3.26 6.75
CA LEU A 4 -1.53 4.20 7.82
C LEU A 4 -0.91 3.87 9.19
N LEU A 5 -0.74 2.59 9.53
CA LEU A 5 -0.17 2.18 10.82
C LEU A 5 1.24 2.73 11.01
N ALA A 6 2.17 2.38 10.11
CA ALA A 6 3.55 2.83 10.19
C ALA A 6 3.66 4.37 10.06
N THR A 7 2.81 4.98 9.24
CA THR A 7 2.79 6.44 9.07
C THR A 7 2.39 7.17 10.36
N PHE A 8 1.30 6.75 11.01
CA PHE A 8 0.87 7.38 12.26
C PHE A 8 1.75 7.03 13.45
N ALA A 9 2.33 5.82 13.49
CA ALA A 9 3.34 5.45 14.46
C ALA A 9 4.56 6.39 14.38
N GLU A 10 5.08 6.65 13.16
CA GLU A 10 6.19 7.60 12.98
C GLU A 10 5.81 9.04 13.35
N ILE A 11 4.58 9.48 13.03
CA ILE A 11 4.12 10.84 13.37
C ILE A 11 3.95 11.03 14.89
N THR A 12 3.41 10.04 15.59
CA THR A 12 3.06 10.15 17.02
C THR A 12 4.14 9.64 17.96
N GLY A 13 5.12 8.88 17.45
CA GLY A 13 6.10 8.16 18.26
C GLY A 13 5.55 6.90 18.93
N ALA A 14 4.35 6.45 18.56
CA ALA A 14 3.75 5.24 19.11
C ALA A 14 4.50 3.98 18.65
N THR A 15 4.65 3.01 19.55
CA THR A 15 5.20 1.68 19.26
C THR A 15 4.06 0.67 19.02
N TYR A 16 4.30 -0.30 18.15
CA TYR A 16 3.40 -1.42 17.88
C TYR A 16 4.19 -2.74 17.87
N ALA A 17 3.50 -3.87 17.95
CA ALA A 17 4.14 -5.19 17.96
C ALA A 17 4.89 -5.48 16.65
N ASP A 18 5.94 -6.30 16.71
CA ASP A 18 6.79 -6.61 15.56
C ASP A 18 6.03 -7.28 14.40
N ASP A 19 4.90 -7.94 14.70
CA ASP A 19 4.02 -8.64 13.75
C ASP A 19 2.79 -7.80 13.32
N ALA A 20 2.65 -6.57 13.81
CA ALA A 20 1.53 -5.71 13.45
C ALA A 20 1.82 -4.88 12.19
N GLY A 21 1.00 -5.09 11.15
CA GLY A 21 1.08 -4.34 9.90
C GLY A 21 2.42 -4.50 9.18
N GLU A 22 2.87 -5.75 9.03
CA GLU A 22 4.13 -6.13 8.36
C GLU A 22 4.29 -5.50 6.96
N ASP A 23 3.19 -5.31 6.25
CA ASP A 23 3.16 -4.68 4.92
C ASP A 23 3.11 -3.14 4.96
N SER A 24 3.11 -2.52 6.14
CA SER A 24 2.94 -1.08 6.33
C SER A 24 4.28 -0.35 6.22
N PHE A 25 4.39 0.59 5.29
CA PHE A 25 5.54 1.51 5.22
C PHE A 25 5.07 2.94 5.47
N SER A 26 5.86 3.71 6.23
CA SER A 26 5.51 5.11 6.47
C SER A 26 5.59 5.96 5.21
N MET A 27 4.54 6.76 5.00
CA MET A 27 4.43 7.77 3.95
C MET A 27 4.94 9.14 4.39
N LEU A 28 5.45 9.31 5.61
CA LEU A 28 5.83 10.63 6.16
C LEU A 28 6.84 11.37 5.28
N SER A 29 7.78 10.65 4.70
CA SER A 29 8.75 11.17 3.71
C SER A 29 8.06 11.86 2.52
N LEU A 30 7.01 11.25 1.96
CA LEU A 30 6.23 11.81 0.84
C LEU A 30 5.55 13.11 1.23
N PHE A 31 4.98 13.18 2.44
CA PHE A 31 4.31 14.39 2.93
C PHE A 31 5.29 15.56 3.16
N GLN A 32 6.57 15.26 3.27
CA GLN A 32 7.65 16.24 3.39
C GLN A 32 8.35 16.52 2.05
N GLY A 33 7.78 16.07 0.92
CA GLY A 33 8.34 16.27 -0.42
C GLY A 33 9.59 15.43 -0.72
N ARG A 34 9.85 14.40 0.07
CA ARG A 34 10.97 13.47 -0.14
C ARG A 34 10.47 12.17 -0.79
N PRO A 35 11.35 11.40 -1.47
CA PRO A 35 10.96 10.12 -2.04
C PRO A 35 10.40 9.17 -0.98
N GLY A 36 9.29 8.50 -1.32
CA GLY A 36 8.69 7.46 -0.49
C GLY A 36 9.46 6.14 -0.57
N ARG A 37 9.18 5.23 0.37
CA ARG A 37 9.83 3.90 0.42
C ARG A 37 9.14 2.84 -0.46
N ARG A 38 7.86 3.03 -0.79
CA ARG A 38 7.05 2.03 -1.49
C ARG A 38 7.34 2.03 -2.98
N ASN A 39 7.76 0.87 -3.51
CA ASN A 39 8.09 0.67 -4.93
C ASN A 39 6.97 -0.01 -5.72
N ASP A 40 6.11 -0.77 -5.04
CA ASP A 40 4.97 -1.48 -5.61
C ASP A 40 3.78 -1.49 -4.65
N LEU A 41 2.60 -1.72 -5.23
CA LEU A 41 1.34 -1.75 -4.49
C LEU A 41 0.44 -2.88 -4.99
N ILE A 42 0.05 -3.74 -4.07
CA ILE A 42 -1.00 -4.73 -4.27
C ILE A 42 -2.35 -4.06 -4.02
N HIS A 43 -3.28 -4.22 -4.95
CA HIS A 43 -4.69 -3.90 -4.77
C HIS A 43 -5.47 -5.21 -4.72
N HIS A 44 -6.44 -5.24 -3.83
CA HIS A 44 -7.39 -6.34 -3.70
C HIS A 44 -8.80 -5.80 -3.90
N SER A 45 -9.60 -6.47 -4.74
CA SER A 45 -11.01 -6.13 -4.95
C SER A 45 -11.90 -6.80 -3.89
N GLY A 46 -13.13 -6.29 -3.73
CA GLY A 46 -14.12 -6.96 -2.88
C GLY A 46 -14.52 -8.36 -3.38
N LEU A 47 -14.24 -8.69 -4.64
CA LEU A 47 -14.53 -9.98 -5.27
C LEU A 47 -13.35 -10.97 -5.23
N GLY A 48 -12.25 -10.64 -4.54
CA GLY A 48 -11.10 -11.54 -4.42
C GLY A 48 -10.03 -11.41 -5.51
N TYR A 49 -10.14 -10.43 -6.42
CA TYR A 49 -9.15 -10.22 -7.47
C TYR A 49 -7.97 -9.38 -6.99
N TYR A 50 -6.78 -9.75 -7.44
CA TYR A 50 -5.55 -9.02 -7.14
C TYR A 50 -5.05 -8.23 -8.36
N SER A 51 -4.36 -7.13 -8.10
CA SER A 51 -3.54 -6.47 -9.10
C SER A 51 -2.29 -5.88 -8.45
N ILE A 52 -1.19 -5.82 -9.20
CA ILE A 52 0.06 -5.18 -8.76
C ILE A 52 0.31 -3.94 -9.61
N ARG A 53 0.64 -2.82 -8.96
CA ARG A 53 1.11 -1.59 -9.61
C ARG A 53 2.59 -1.39 -9.29
N LYS A 54 3.39 -1.10 -10.31
CA LYS A 54 4.80 -0.73 -10.18
C LYS A 54 5.14 0.37 -11.19
N GLY A 55 5.47 1.56 -10.71
CA GLY A 55 5.61 2.75 -11.55
C GLY A 55 4.34 3.02 -12.37
N ASP A 56 4.51 3.08 -13.69
CA ASP A 56 3.43 3.31 -14.65
C ASP A 56 2.64 2.05 -15.03
N TRP A 57 3.13 0.87 -14.65
CA TRP A 57 2.53 -0.40 -15.03
C TRP A 57 1.55 -0.92 -13.96
N LYS A 58 0.46 -1.53 -14.43
CA LYS A 58 -0.50 -2.27 -13.60
C LYS A 58 -0.83 -3.61 -14.26
N LEU A 59 -0.59 -4.71 -13.56
CA LEU A 59 -0.99 -6.06 -13.96
C LEU A 59 -2.23 -6.48 -13.16
N LEU A 60 -3.27 -6.96 -13.85
CA LEU A 60 -4.52 -7.41 -13.24
C LEU A 60 -4.65 -8.93 -13.32
N PHE A 61 -4.93 -9.57 -12.20
CA PHE A 61 -5.26 -10.99 -12.11
C PHE A 61 -6.78 -11.14 -12.00
N CYS A 62 -7.49 -10.94 -13.12
CA CYS A 62 -8.93 -11.09 -13.19
C CYS A 62 -9.37 -11.79 -14.48
N ASN A 63 -10.38 -12.65 -14.39
CA ASN A 63 -10.98 -13.35 -15.55
C ASN A 63 -12.03 -12.51 -16.29
N HIS A 64 -12.20 -11.25 -15.90
CA HIS A 64 -13.12 -10.31 -16.55
C HIS A 64 -12.33 -9.21 -17.26
N PRO A 65 -12.75 -8.77 -18.46
CA PRO A 65 -12.09 -7.70 -19.20
C PRO A 65 -12.26 -6.34 -18.50
N GLY A 66 -11.43 -6.07 -17.48
CA GLY A 66 -10.96 -4.75 -17.05
C GLY A 66 -11.97 -3.65 -16.67
N GLY A 67 -13.28 -3.88 -16.76
CA GLY A 67 -14.33 -2.89 -16.53
C GLY A 67 -15.28 -3.32 -15.42
N PHE A 68 -15.32 -2.52 -14.35
CA PHE A 68 -16.26 -2.52 -13.22
C PHE A 68 -17.30 -3.65 -13.15
N PHE A 69 -17.06 -4.60 -12.24
CA PHE A 69 -17.93 -5.04 -11.15
C PHE A 69 -17.05 -5.51 -9.98
#